data_AF-A0A1H8WNF3-F1
#
_entry.id   AF-A0A1H8WNF3-F1
#
_cell.length_a   1.000
_cell.length_b   1.000
_cell.length_c   1.000
_cell.angle_alpha   90.00
_cell.angle_beta   90.00
_cell.angle_gamma   90.00
#
_symmetry.space_group_name_H-M   'P 1'
#
loop_
_entity.id
_entity.type
_entity.pdbx_description
1 polymer ?
#
loop_
_entity_poly.entity_id
_entity_poly.type
_entity_poly.pdbx_seq_one_letter_code
_entity_poly.pdbx_strand_id
1 'polypeptide(L)' 'MESMENANAEKHYKLLVVAIIIGIFGVFIRFAGDENSAYFSWIANAALLIGTLIALKAVFAIMK' A
#
# COMPACT_ATOMS: atom_id res chain seq x y z
N MET A 1 16.54 12.88 19.75
CA MET A 1 16.02 11.63 20.36
C MET A 1 14.54 11.46 20.02
N GLU A 2 13.69 12.47 20.22
CA GLU A 2 12.25 12.39 19.88
C GLU A 2 11.97 11.97 18.42
N SER A 3 12.68 12.51 17.42
CA SER A 3 12.42 12.13 16.02
C SER A 3 12.80 10.67 15.71
N MET A 4 13.80 10.11 16.39
CA MET A 4 14.15 8.69 16.23
C MET A 4 13.12 7.79 16.90
N GLU A 5 12.54 8.22 18.00
CA GLU A 5 11.45 7.51 18.67
C GLU A 5 10.18 7.54 17.82
N ASN A 6 9.82 8.69 17.24
CA ASN A 6 8.68 8.79 16.33
C ASN A 6 8.88 7.95 15.06
N ALA A 7 10.05 8.05 14.41
CA ALA A 7 10.34 7.27 13.20
C ALA A 7 10.21 5.75 13.42
N ASN A 8 10.57 5.28 14.62
CA ASN A 8 10.48 3.87 15.00
C ASN A 8 9.14 3.49 15.65
N ALA A 9 8.15 4.38 15.68
CA ALA A 9 6.86 4.08 16.29
C ALA A 9 6.10 2.98 15.53
N GLU A 10 5.62 1.97 16.25
CA GLU A 10 4.92 0.79 15.71
C GLU A 10 3.76 1.14 14.75
N LYS A 11 3.09 2.28 14.99
CA LYS A 11 2.02 2.82 14.15
C LYS A 11 2.41 2.95 12.69
N HIS A 12 3.67 3.31 12.39
CA HIS A 12 4.15 3.45 11.02
C HIS A 12 4.29 2.10 10.32
N TYR A 13 4.84 1.10 11.02
CA TYR A 13 4.97 -0.25 10.50
C TYR A 13 3.60 -0.88 10.23
N LYS A 14 2.62 -0.69 11.13
CA LYS A 14 1.23 -1.13 10.90
C LYS A 14 0.64 -0.50 9.63
N LEU A 15 0.86 0.80 9.42
CA LEU A 15 0.38 1.49 8.22
C LEU A 15 1.04 0.95 6.94
N LEU A 16 2.37 0.70 7.00
CA LEU A 16 3.12 0.12 5.89
C LEU A 16 2.66 -1.30 5.57
N VAL A 17 2.40 -2.14 6.58
CA VAL A 17 1.87 -3.49 6.41
C VAL A 17 0.53 -3.45 5.66
N VAL A 18 -0.37 -2.54 6.05
CA VAL A 18 -1.66 -2.37 5.34
C VAL A 18 -1.43 -2.00 3.88
N ALA A 19 -0.53 -1.04 3.59
CA ALA A 19 -0.22 -0.65 2.22
C ALA A 19 0.36 -1.82 1.40
N ILE A 20 1.25 -2.61 1.98
CA ILE A 20 1.87 -3.78 1.35
C ILE A 20 0.82 -4.85 1.04
N ILE A 21 -0.07 -5.16 1.98
CA ILE A 21 -1.16 -6.13 1.77
C ILE A 21 -2.04 -5.71 0.60
N ILE A 22 -2.40 -4.42 0.51
CA ILE A 22 -3.20 -3.89 -0.60
C ILE A 22 -2.43 -4.01 -1.93
N GLY A 23 -1.13 -3.73 -1.94
CA GLY A 23 -0.29 -3.88 -3.13
C GLY A 23 -0.21 -5.34 -3.60
N ILE A 24 0.04 -6.27 -2.68
CA ILE A 24 0.07 -7.71 -2.97
C ILE A 24 -1.29 -8.19 -3.48
N PHE A 25 -2.38 -7.77 -2.84
CA PHE A 25 -3.74 -8.05 -3.30
C PHE A 25 -3.96 -7.56 -4.75
N GLY A 26 -3.55 -6.33 -5.06
CA GLY A 26 -3.63 -5.80 -6.42
C GLY A 26 -2.83 -6.61 -7.44
N VAL A 27 -1.64 -7.10 -7.07
CA VAL A 27 -0.82 -7.98 -7.92
C VAL A 27 -1.53 -9.29 -8.21
N PHE A 28 -2.11 -9.96 -7.22
CA PHE A 28 -2.84 -11.21 -7.45
C PHE A 28 -4.10 -10.98 -8.30
N ILE A 29 -4.86 -9.94 -8.00
CA ILE A 29 -6.08 -9.60 -8.75
C ILE A 29 -5.77 -9.31 -10.22
N ARG A 30 -4.62 -8.72 -10.54
CA ARG A 30 -4.19 -8.47 -11.93
C ARG A 30 -4.27 -9.73 -12.81
N PHE A 31 -4.03 -10.90 -12.25
CA PHE A 31 -3.95 -12.18 -12.96
C PHE A 31 -5.06 -13.16 -12.56
N ALA A 32 -6.09 -12.70 -11.83
CA ALA A 32 -7.14 -13.56 -11.30
C ALA A 32 -8.24 -13.92 -12.32
N GLY A 33 -8.22 -13.35 -13.52
CA GLY A 33 -9.21 -13.62 -14.58
C GLY A 33 -8.56 -13.75 -15.95
N ASP A 34 -9.37 -14.05 -16.96
CA ASP A 34 -8.90 -14.18 -18.34
C ASP A 34 -8.27 -12.88 -18.85
N GLU A 35 -7.30 -13.04 -19.77
CA GLU A 35 -6.48 -11.96 -20.34
C GLU A 35 -7.29 -10.78 -20.93
N ASN A 36 -8.55 -11.03 -21.29
CA ASN A 36 -9.46 -10.03 -21.88
C ASN A 36 -10.40 -9.34 -20.86
N SER A 37 -10.33 -9.70 -19.58
CA SER A 37 -11.21 -9.13 -18.55
C SER A 37 -10.64 -7.83 -17.99
N ALA A 38 -11.08 -6.71 -18.56
CA ALA A 38 -10.67 -5.36 -18.15
C ALA A 38 -10.97 -5.07 -16.66
N TYR A 39 -11.98 -5.70 -16.08
CA TYR A 39 -12.42 -5.47 -14.69
C TYR A 39 -11.30 -5.74 -13.67
N PHE A 40 -10.57 -6.85 -13.82
CA PHE A 40 -9.46 -7.21 -12.92
C PHE A 40 -8.31 -6.20 -13.01
N SER A 41 -8.02 -5.71 -14.22
CA SER A 41 -7.03 -4.65 -14.42
C SER A 41 -7.44 -3.34 -13.74
N TRP A 42 -8.73 -2.96 -13.82
CA TRP A 42 -9.24 -1.78 -13.12
C TRP A 42 -9.10 -1.90 -11.60
N ILE A 43 -9.44 -3.05 -11.01
CA ILE A 43 -9.27 -3.26 -9.57
C ILE A 43 -7.80 -3.24 -9.17
N ALA A 44 -6.93 -3.91 -9.94
CA ALA A 44 -5.49 -3.91 -9.66
C ALA A 44 -4.91 -2.48 -9.69
N ASN A 45 -5.35 -1.65 -10.62
CA ASN A 45 -4.94 -0.24 -10.70
C ASN A 45 -5.49 0.59 -9.53
N ALA A 46 -6.74 0.36 -9.11
CA ALA A 46 -7.30 1.01 -7.93
C ALA A 46 -6.54 0.62 -6.65
N ALA A 47 -6.23 -0.67 -6.49
CA ALA A 47 -5.44 -1.18 -5.38
C ALA A 47 -4.03 -0.56 -5.37
N LEU A 48 -3.38 -0.45 -6.54
CA LEU A 48 -2.10 0.24 -6.69
C LEU A 48 -2.20 1.70 -6.20
N LEU A 49 -3.20 2.46 -6.70
CA LEU A 49 -3.40 3.85 -6.31
C LEU A 49 -3.58 3.99 -4.79
N ILE A 50 -4.49 3.20 -4.21
CA ILE A 50 -4.81 3.25 -2.77
C ILE A 50 -3.59 2.85 -1.93
N GLY A 51 -2.92 1.74 -2.29
CA GLY A 51 -1.73 1.27 -1.60
C GLY A 51 -0.61 2.31 -1.61
N THR A 52 -0.37 2.95 -2.77
CA THR A 52 0.63 4.02 -2.89
C THR A 52 0.28 5.23 -2.02
N LEU A 53 -0.98 5.68 -2.02
CA LEU A 53 -1.41 6.80 -1.17
C LEU A 53 -1.21 6.52 0.32
N ILE A 54 -1.50 5.30 0.78
CA ILE A 54 -1.29 4.90 2.17
C ILE A 54 0.21 4.80 2.49
N ALA A 55 1.01 4.23 1.60
CA ALA A 55 2.46 4.15 1.78
C ALA A 55 3.10 5.54 1.86
N LEU A 56 2.72 6.47 0.99
CA LEU A 56 3.19 7.86 1.03
C LEU A 56 2.80 8.54 2.34
N LYS A 57 1.57 8.33 2.82
CA LYS A 57 1.14 8.81 4.14
C LYS A 57 2.01 8.25 5.27
N ALA A 58 2.36 6.96 5.23
CA ALA A 58 3.24 6.35 6.21
C ALA A 58 4.62 7.03 6.20
N VAL A 59 5.22 7.17 5.01
CA VAL A 59 6.55 7.75 4.83
C VAL A 59 6.60 9.20 5.32
N PHE A 60 5.63 10.02 4.93
CA PHE A 60 5.57 11.41 5.41
C PHE A 60 5.35 11.51 6.92
N ALA A 61 4.67 10.54 7.52
CA ALA A 61 4.51 10.50 8.97
C ALA A 61 5.79 10.05 9.71
N ILE A 62 6.63 9.22 9.09
CA ILE A 62 7.96 8.82 9.62
C ILE A 62 8.95 9.98 9.52
N MET A 63 8.89 10.75 8.43
CA MET A 63 9.78 11.89 8.18
C MET A 63 9.49 13.13 9.04
N LYS A 64 8.35 13.12 9.75
CA LYS A 64 7.91 14.21 10.60
C LYS A 64 8.41 14.00 12.03
#